data_AF-A0A538GKP3-F1
#
_entry.id   AF-A0A538GKP3-F1
#
_cell.length_a   1.000
_cell.length_b   1.000
_cell.length_c   1.000
_cell.angle_alpha   90.00
_cell.angle_beta   90.00
_cell.angle_gamma   90.00
#
_symmetry.space_group_name_H-M   'P 1'
#
loop_
_entity.id
_entity.type
_entity.pdbx_description
1 polymer ?
#
loop_
_entity_poly.entity_id
_entity_poly.type
_entity_poly.pdbx_seq_one_letter_code
_entity_poly.pdbx_strand_id
1 'polypeptide(L)'
;MSVSSAGAQANGENLGALGISADGHYVAFTSLASNLVAGDVNEITDVFVRDLRAGTTTLVSLGVSGNQGGDASAVNPASFSADDRYLAFSSWSSNFVPGDTNDKPDVFVRDLLP
;
A
#
# COMPACT_ATOMS: atom_id res chain seq x y z
N MET A 1 1.07 15.99 -1.22
CA MET A 1 0.34 15.67 0.04
C MET A 1 -0.34 14.33 -0.15
N SER A 2 -0.21 13.42 0.82
CA SER A 2 -1.06 12.23 0.89
C SER A 2 -2.44 12.64 1.38
N VAL A 3 -3.48 12.18 0.67
CA VAL A 3 -4.88 12.54 0.95
C VAL A 3 -5.77 11.32 0.81
N SER A 4 -6.87 11.28 1.55
CA SER A 4 -7.92 10.27 1.39
C SER A 4 -8.72 10.49 0.09
N SER A 5 -9.60 9.55 -0.25
CA SER A 5 -10.55 9.72 -1.37
C SER A 5 -11.50 10.92 -1.18
N ALA A 6 -11.71 11.37 0.06
CA ALA A 6 -12.49 12.58 0.37
C ALA A 6 -11.64 13.87 0.38
N GLY A 7 -10.35 13.79 0.06
CA GLY A 7 -9.42 14.93 0.06
C GLY A 7 -8.91 15.34 1.45
N ALA A 8 -9.22 14.56 2.50
CA ALA A 8 -8.69 14.82 3.83
C ALA A 8 -7.19 14.49 3.86
N GLN A 9 -6.38 15.38 4.47
CA GLN A 9 -4.94 15.16 4.62
C GLN A 9 -4.67 13.99 5.57
N ALA A 10 -3.62 13.23 5.29
CA ALA A 10 -3.07 12.22 6.20
C ALA A 10 -2.84 12.80 7.61
N ASN A 11 -3.27 12.05 8.64
CA ASN A 11 -3.07 12.37 10.06
C ASN A 11 -1.79 11.79 10.67
N GLY A 12 -1.06 10.97 9.92
CA GLY A 12 0.21 10.35 10.32
C GLY A 12 1.35 10.72 9.40
N GLU A 13 2.57 10.32 9.78
CA GLU A 13 3.75 10.57 8.97
C GLU A 13 3.65 9.87 7.60
N ASN A 14 4.18 10.54 6.59
CA ASN A 14 4.41 9.96 5.27
C ASN A 14 5.90 9.65 5.17
N LEU A 15 6.22 8.39 4.95
CA LEU A 15 7.62 7.94 4.92
C LEU A 15 8.23 8.01 3.50
N GLY A 16 7.44 8.38 2.48
CA GLY A 16 7.90 8.65 1.13
C GLY A 16 7.00 8.11 0.02
N ALA A 17 7.24 8.58 -1.20
CA ALA A 17 6.71 7.99 -2.41
C ALA A 17 7.53 6.74 -2.78
N LEU A 18 6.85 5.62 -3.02
CA LEU A 18 7.47 4.35 -3.40
C LEU A 18 7.64 4.23 -4.91
N GLY A 19 6.79 4.90 -5.70
CA GLY A 19 6.85 4.84 -7.16
C GLY A 19 5.66 5.53 -7.83
N ILE A 20 5.81 5.77 -9.13
CA ILE A 20 4.75 6.22 -10.02
C ILE A 20 4.64 5.24 -11.19
N SER A 21 3.41 4.92 -11.57
CA SER A 21 3.07 4.19 -12.81
C SER A 21 3.71 4.81 -14.06
N ALA A 22 3.90 4.00 -15.11
CA ALA A 22 4.57 4.45 -16.33
C ALA A 22 3.82 5.59 -17.02
N ASP A 23 2.49 5.56 -16.94
CA ASP A 23 1.59 6.57 -17.50
C ASP A 23 1.29 7.73 -16.52
N GLY A 24 1.77 7.64 -15.29
CA GLY A 24 1.58 8.66 -14.26
C GLY A 24 0.18 8.65 -13.62
N HIS A 25 -0.65 7.62 -13.81
CA HIS A 25 -2.00 7.58 -13.26
C HIS A 25 -2.05 7.14 -11.79
N TYR A 26 -1.18 6.22 -11.39
CA TYR A 26 -1.04 5.73 -10.03
C TYR A 26 0.22 6.23 -9.34
N VAL A 27 0.10 6.61 -8.08
CA VAL A 27 1.21 6.90 -7.16
C VAL A 27 1.11 5.95 -5.98
N ALA A 28 2.16 5.15 -5.77
CA ALA A 28 2.31 4.32 -4.57
C ALA A 28 3.12 5.08 -3.51
N PHE A 29 2.67 5.04 -2.26
CA PHE A 29 3.34 5.71 -1.14
C PHE A 29 3.09 4.96 0.18
N THR A 30 3.95 5.21 1.16
CA THR A 30 3.80 4.66 2.51
C THR A 30 3.30 5.71 3.49
N SER A 31 2.45 5.33 4.43
CA SER A 31 2.03 6.22 5.51
C SER A 31 1.69 5.46 6.80
N LEU A 32 1.88 6.13 7.93
CA LEU A 32 1.38 5.74 9.26
C LEU A 32 -0.03 6.30 9.55
N ALA A 33 -0.74 6.75 8.52
CA ALA A 33 -1.96 7.54 8.67
C ALA A 33 -3.22 6.67 8.66
N SER A 34 -3.90 6.58 9.80
CA SER A 34 -5.15 5.82 9.98
C SER A 34 -6.39 6.44 9.33
N ASN A 35 -6.28 7.63 8.73
CA ASN A 35 -7.42 8.35 8.15
C ASN A 35 -7.44 8.41 6.62
N LEU A 36 -6.52 7.70 5.94
CA LEU A 36 -6.46 7.68 4.48
C LEU A 36 -7.51 6.76 3.86
N VAL A 37 -7.79 5.64 4.52
CA VAL A 37 -8.80 4.65 4.13
C VAL A 37 -9.56 4.19 5.38
N ALA A 38 -10.88 4.10 5.30
CA ALA A 38 -11.68 3.61 6.42
C ALA A 38 -11.37 2.13 6.69
N GLY A 39 -11.17 1.78 7.97
CA GLY A 39 -10.80 0.42 8.37
C GLY A 39 -9.30 0.18 8.47
N ASP A 40 -8.48 1.21 8.24
CA ASP A 40 -7.06 1.19 8.59
C ASP A 40 -6.87 1.47 10.10
N VAL A 41 -6.58 0.42 10.89
CA VAL A 41 -6.64 0.46 12.36
C VAL A 41 -5.43 -0.18 13.05
N ASN A 42 -4.43 -0.62 12.29
CA ASN A 42 -3.29 -1.39 12.80
C ASN A 42 -2.13 -0.51 13.32
N GLU A 43 -2.18 0.81 13.09
CA GLU A 43 -1.17 1.80 13.51
C GLU A 43 0.27 1.51 13.03
N ILE A 44 0.42 0.75 11.95
CA ILE A 44 1.71 0.45 11.33
C ILE A 44 1.86 1.15 9.99
N THR A 45 3.07 1.11 9.41
CA THR A 45 3.29 1.68 8.08
C THR A 45 2.64 0.79 7.04
N ASP A 46 1.75 1.40 6.27
CA ASP A 46 1.01 0.74 5.20
C ASP A 46 1.35 1.32 3.82
N VAL A 47 1.12 0.51 2.80
CA VAL A 47 1.25 0.89 1.39
C VAL A 47 -0.11 1.31 0.87
N PHE A 48 -0.15 2.53 0.34
CA PHE A 48 -1.33 3.09 -0.31
C PHE A 48 -1.05 3.34 -1.78
N VAL A 49 -2.09 3.20 -2.60
CA VAL A 49 -2.09 3.64 -4.00
C VAL A 49 -3.11 4.75 -4.16
N ARG A 50 -2.67 5.88 -4.73
CA ARG A 50 -3.54 6.96 -5.19
C ARG A 50 -3.77 6.81 -6.68
N ASP A 51 -5.02 6.67 -7.09
CA ASP A 51 -5.46 6.91 -8.47
C ASP A 51 -5.65 8.41 -8.67
N LEU A 52 -4.83 9.01 -9.52
CA LEU A 52 -4.87 10.45 -9.79
C LEU A 52 -6.02 10.84 -10.74
N ARG A 53 -6.57 9.89 -11.51
CA ARG A 53 -7.71 10.14 -12.40
C ARG A 53 -9.03 10.05 -11.64
N ALA A 54 -9.21 8.98 -10.86
CA ALA A 54 -10.40 8.76 -10.07
C ALA A 54 -10.41 9.58 -8.77
N GLY A 55 -9.24 10.05 -8.31
CA GLY A 55 -9.11 10.76 -7.06
C GLY A 55 -9.33 9.87 -5.84
N THR A 56 -9.07 8.57 -5.97
CA THR A 56 -9.29 7.56 -4.92
C THR A 56 -7.97 7.11 -4.32
N THR A 57 -7.97 6.82 -3.02
CA THR A 57 -6.86 6.25 -2.27
C THR A 57 -7.27 4.89 -1.73
N THR A 58 -6.44 3.88 -1.97
CA THR A 58 -6.69 2.48 -1.59
C THR A 58 -5.52 1.95 -0.77
N LEU A 59 -5.83 1.19 0.28
CA LEU A 59 -4.88 0.42 1.08
C LEU A 59 -4.57 -0.89 0.34
N VAL A 60 -3.31 -1.13 -0.01
CA VAL A 60 -2.91 -2.29 -0.84
C VAL A 60 -2.07 -3.33 -0.10
N SER A 61 -1.49 -2.96 1.05
CA SER A 61 -0.81 -3.84 2.01
C SER A 61 -1.77 -4.66 2.87
N LEU A 62 -2.70 -5.37 2.23
CA LEU A 62 -3.60 -6.32 2.88
C LEU A 62 -3.13 -7.77 2.64
N GLY A 63 -3.48 -8.68 3.53
CA GLY A 63 -3.41 -10.11 3.26
C GLY A 63 -4.38 -10.54 2.16
N VAL A 64 -4.21 -11.76 1.66
CA VAL A 64 -5.08 -12.34 0.63
C VAL A 64 -6.56 -12.40 1.01
N SER A 65 -6.85 -12.40 2.32
CA SER A 65 -8.22 -12.37 2.86
C SER A 65 -8.69 -10.95 3.21
N GLY A 66 -7.95 -9.91 2.84
CA GLY A 66 -8.28 -8.51 3.13
C GLY A 66 -7.95 -8.06 4.57
N ASN A 67 -7.29 -8.91 5.36
CA ASN A 67 -6.82 -8.57 6.70
C ASN A 67 -5.61 -7.63 6.65
N GLN A 68 -5.48 -6.73 7.62
CA GLN A 68 -4.29 -5.90 7.75
C GLN A 68 -3.06 -6.70 8.21
N GLY A 69 -1.89 -6.17 7.89
CA GLY A 69 -0.62 -6.71 8.33
C GLY A 69 -0.38 -6.49 9.83
N GLY A 70 0.43 -7.34 10.44
CA GLY A 70 0.91 -7.15 11.81
C GLY A 70 2.18 -6.31 11.91
N ASP A 71 2.92 -6.19 10.81
CA ASP A 71 4.22 -5.52 10.73
C ASP A 71 4.32 -4.58 9.53
N ALA A 72 5.27 -3.65 9.58
CA ALA A 72 5.44 -2.61 8.58
C ALA A 72 5.59 -3.15 7.14
N SER A 73 4.89 -2.52 6.22
CA SER A 73 4.95 -2.82 4.78
C SER A 73 5.84 -1.83 4.01
N ALA A 74 6.44 -2.34 2.93
CA ALA A 74 7.35 -1.69 1.97
C ALA A 74 8.65 -1.09 2.55
N VAL A 75 9.71 -1.91 2.58
CA VAL A 75 11.09 -1.49 2.91
C VAL A 75 11.96 -1.19 1.68
N ASN A 76 11.45 -1.40 0.46
CA ASN A 76 12.13 -1.12 -0.81
C ASN A 76 11.13 -0.58 -1.85
N PRO A 77 11.58 0.15 -2.90
CA PRO A 77 10.67 0.85 -3.80
C PRO A 77 9.69 -0.14 -4.45
N ALA A 78 8.43 0.24 -4.48
CA ALA A 78 7.39 -0.54 -5.11
C ALA A 78 7.50 -0.40 -6.64
N SER A 79 7.20 -1.46 -7.38
CA SER A 79 7.27 -1.46 -8.84
C SER A 79 5.89 -1.74 -9.43
N PHE A 80 5.45 -0.86 -10.33
CA PHE A 80 4.27 -1.12 -11.16
C PHE A 80 4.65 -2.03 -12.34
N SER A 81 3.71 -2.86 -12.79
CA SER A 81 3.81 -3.56 -14.08
C SER A 81 3.67 -2.56 -15.23
N ALA A 82 4.12 -2.94 -16.43
CA ALA A 82 4.11 -2.04 -17.60
C ALA A 82 2.70 -1.64 -18.07
N ASP A 83 1.68 -2.41 -17.68
CA ASP A 83 0.26 -2.14 -17.93
C ASP A 83 -0.44 -1.53 -16.71
N ASP A 84 0.32 -1.17 -15.66
CA ASP A 84 -0.13 -0.56 -14.40
C ASP A 84 -1.17 -1.38 -13.62
N ARG A 85 -1.33 -2.66 -13.98
CA ARG A 85 -2.26 -3.58 -13.33
C ARG A 85 -1.74 -4.09 -11.99
N TYR A 86 -0.44 -4.33 -11.88
CA TYR A 86 0.15 -4.97 -10.72
C TYR A 86 1.12 -4.03 -9.99
N LEU A 87 1.11 -4.10 -8.67
CA LEU A 87 2.11 -3.47 -7.81
C LEU A 87 2.86 -4.54 -7.02
N ALA A 88 4.18 -4.61 -7.20
CA ALA A 88 5.06 -5.42 -6.37
C ALA A 88 5.64 -4.58 -5.22
N PHE A 89 5.58 -5.10 -4.00
CA PHE A 89 6.14 -4.46 -2.80
C PHE A 89 6.65 -5.51 -1.81
N SER A 90 7.61 -5.14 -0.97
CA SER A 90 8.09 -6.03 0.11
C SER A 90 7.31 -5.79 1.40
N SER A 91 7.15 -6.78 2.27
CA SER A 91 6.60 -6.57 3.61
C SER A 91 7.22 -7.53 4.62
N TRP A 92 7.32 -7.11 5.87
CA TRP A 92 7.69 -7.97 7.00
C TRP A 92 6.51 -8.78 7.54
N SER A 93 5.31 -8.58 6.98
CA SER A 93 4.08 -9.10 7.54
C SER A 93 3.92 -10.61 7.30
N SER A 94 4.09 -11.40 8.36
CA SER A 94 3.95 -12.87 8.37
C SER A 94 2.52 -13.39 8.11
N ASN A 95 1.54 -12.49 7.97
CA ASN A 95 0.11 -12.84 7.88
C ASN A 95 -0.55 -12.39 6.56
N PHE A 96 0.23 -12.00 5.55
CA PHE A 96 -0.33 -11.66 4.24
C PHE A 96 -0.73 -12.88 3.42
N VAL A 97 0.02 -13.97 3.57
CA VAL A 97 -0.26 -15.25 2.93
C VAL A 97 -0.17 -16.36 3.99
N PRO A 98 -1.14 -17.29 4.05
CA PRO A 98 -1.04 -18.43 4.96
C PRO A 98 0.25 -19.22 4.72
N GLY A 99 1.04 -19.44 5.77
CA GLY A 99 2.28 -20.22 5.71
C GLY A 99 3.56 -19.41 5.51
N ASP A 100 3.49 -18.08 5.52
CA ASP A 100 4.67 -17.24 5.76
C ASP A 100 5.08 -17.36 7.24
N THR A 101 6.24 -17.98 7.50
CA THR A 101 6.71 -18.32 8.85
C THR A 101 8.20 -18.07 9.06
N ASN A 102 8.85 -17.34 8.17
CA ASN A 102 10.32 -17.27 8.15
C ASN A 102 10.88 -16.00 8.83
N ASP A 103 10.02 -15.08 9.28
CA ASP A 103 10.36 -13.77 9.87
C ASP A 103 11.32 -12.94 8.99
N LYS A 104 11.23 -13.11 7.66
CA LYS A 104 11.97 -12.35 6.65
C LYS A 104 11.00 -11.54 5.79
N PRO A 105 11.47 -10.43 5.19
CA PRO A 105 10.65 -9.71 4.24
C PRO A 105 10.42 -10.55 2.99
N ASP A 106 9.15 -10.72 2.63
CA ASP A 106 8.73 -11.34 1.37
C ASP A 106 8.25 -10.29 0.38
N VAL A 107 8.27 -10.64 -0.91
CA VAL A 107 7.74 -9.80 -2.00
C VAL A 107 6.33 -10.25 -2.33
N PHE A 108 5.39 -9.30 -2.26
CA PHE A 108 3.99 -9.48 -2.56
C PHE A 108 3.61 -8.71 -3.83
N VAL A 109 2.63 -9.25 -4.57
CA VAL A 109 2.05 -8.58 -5.75
C VAL A 109 0.57 -8.35 -5.50
N ARG A 110 0.12 -7.11 -5.68
CA ARG A 110 -1.29 -6.72 -5.65
C ARG A 110 -1.80 -6.49 -7.07
N ASP A 111 -2.94 -7.07 -7.41
CA ASP A 111 -3.74 -6.66 -8.57
C ASP A 111 -4.55 -5.40 -8.21
N LEU A 112 -4.43 -4.35 -9.02
CA LEU A 112 -5.06 -3.05 -8.82
C LEU A 112 -6.40 -2.93 -9.57
N LEU A 113 -6.77 -3.94 -10.36
CA LEU A 113 -8.11 -4.01 -10.94
C LEU A 113 -9.14 -4.47 -9.88
N PRO A 114 -10.37 -3.91 -9.90
CA PRO A 114 -11.46 -4.34 -9.04
C PRO A 114 -12.00 -5.74 -9.38
#